data_AF-A0A0N4UMX4-F1
#
_entry.id   AF-A0A0N4UMX4-F1
#
_cell.length_a   1.000
_cell.length_b   1.000
_cell.length_c   1.000
_cell.angle_alpha   90.00
_cell.angle_beta   90.00
_cell.angle_gamma   90.00
#
_symmetry.space_group_name_H-M   'P 1'
#
loop_
_entity.id
_entity.type
_entity.pdbx_description
1 polymer ?
#
loop_
_entity_poly.entity_id
_entity_poly.type
_entity_poly.pdbx_seq_one_letter_code
_entity_poly.pdbx_strand_id
1 'polypeptide(L)'
;MVILTIALALLYSVGNSCTRIYDEFCTQTNSECGHNMVYKTVERLIYTDEILNLETCIQECKCISDEYVQTDGQCIKQNNIPVRNETERISEILPKHCAGRLCALDEEISDTLCSLTGQKCGTNMVFKTVRQSLRMRLGMLSSTVCIQQCTCVNDYVKKDGQCIKQDRVPI
;
A
#
# COMPACT_ATOMS: atom_id res chain seq x y z
N MET A 1 20.06 -4.30 -37.98
CA MET A 1 18.93 -5.11 -37.49
C MET A 1 19.04 -5.15 -35.98
N VAL A 2 18.32 -4.27 -35.28
CA VAL A 2 18.32 -4.25 -33.82
C VAL A 2 17.35 -5.36 -33.38
N ILE A 3 17.89 -6.49 -32.95
CA ILE A 3 17.09 -7.56 -32.34
C ILE A 3 16.72 -7.02 -30.95
N LEU A 4 15.54 -6.42 -30.86
CA LEU A 4 14.97 -5.95 -29.61
C LEU A 4 14.71 -7.19 -28.75
N THR A 5 15.63 -7.49 -27.83
CA THR A 5 15.47 -8.53 -26.82
C THR A 5 14.39 -8.07 -25.86
N ILE A 6 13.12 -8.29 -26.22
CA ILE A 6 12.00 -8.15 -25.29
C ILE A 6 12.27 -9.16 -24.18
N ALA A 7 12.58 -8.63 -23.00
CA ALA A 7 12.93 -9.42 -21.83
C ALA A 7 11.84 -10.46 -21.58
N LEU A 8 12.20 -11.75 -21.70
CA LEU A 8 11.41 -12.86 -21.16
C LEU A 8 11.38 -12.74 -19.64
N ALA A 9 10.62 -11.77 -19.12
CA ALA A 9 10.36 -11.61 -17.71
C ALA A 9 9.44 -12.75 -17.28
N LEU A 10 10.07 -13.85 -16.85
CA LEU A 10 9.59 -14.83 -15.86
C LEU A 10 8.06 -14.83 -15.67
N LEU A 11 7.35 -15.40 -16.65
CA LEU A 11 5.94 -15.71 -16.52
C LEU A 11 5.82 -16.81 -15.46
N TYR A 12 5.49 -16.45 -14.22
CA TYR A 12 5.06 -17.42 -13.21
C TYR A 12 3.66 -17.91 -13.60
N SER A 13 3.59 -18.82 -14.56
CA SER A 13 2.38 -19.56 -14.88
C SER A 13 2.22 -20.68 -13.85
N VAL A 14 1.13 -20.63 -13.09
CA VAL A 14 0.70 -21.74 -12.23
C VAL A 14 -0.51 -22.37 -12.90
N GLY A 15 -0.32 -23.53 -13.53
CA GLY A 15 -1.35 -24.17 -14.34
C GLY A 15 -1.54 -23.51 -15.71
N ASN A 16 -2.77 -23.54 -16.24
CA ASN A 16 -3.09 -23.06 -17.59
C ASN A 16 -3.26 -21.54 -17.71
N SER A 17 -2.98 -20.76 -16.67
CA SER A 17 -3.12 -19.31 -16.70
C SER A 17 -1.95 -18.60 -16.04
N CYS A 18 -1.56 -17.47 -16.63
CA CYS A 18 -0.48 -16.62 -16.16
C CYS A 18 -1.07 -15.51 -15.28
N THR A 19 -0.42 -15.21 -14.15
CA THR A 19 -0.83 -14.08 -13.30
C THR A 19 -0.67 -12.73 -14.01
N ARG A 20 0.37 -12.61 -14.84
CA ARG A 20 0.66 -11.42 -15.64
C ARG A 20 1.11 -11.87 -17.03
N ILE A 21 0.71 -11.14 -18.06
CA ILE A 21 1.13 -11.35 -19.45
C ILE A 21 1.54 -10.04 -20.11
N TYR A 22 2.33 -10.18 -21.17
CA TYR A 22 2.61 -9.14 -22.14
C TYR A 22 1.87 -9.54 -23.42
N ASP A 23 0.95 -8.69 -23.86
CA ASP A 23 -0.01 -9.00 -24.92
C ASP A 23 0.11 -7.96 -26.03
N GLU A 24 0.71 -8.37 -27.13
CA GLU A 24 0.85 -7.55 -28.33
C GLU A 24 -0.54 -7.29 -28.93
N PHE A 25 -0.83 -6.02 -29.20
CA PHE A 25 -2.14 -5.53 -29.63
C PHE A 25 -3.29 -5.73 -28.61
N CYS A 26 -2.96 -6.08 -27.36
CA CYS A 26 -3.92 -6.09 -26.25
C CYS A 26 -5.14 -7.02 -26.45
N THR A 27 -4.99 -8.06 -27.26
CA THR A 27 -6.04 -9.00 -27.67
C THR A 27 -6.66 -9.81 -26.53
N GLN A 28 -5.92 -10.03 -25.46
CA GLN A 28 -6.33 -10.77 -24.28
C GLN A 28 -7.09 -9.93 -23.26
N THR A 29 -7.28 -8.63 -23.49
CA THR A 29 -8.03 -7.76 -22.56
C THR A 29 -9.44 -8.33 -22.33
N ASN A 30 -9.82 -8.50 -21.06
CA ASN A 30 -11.08 -9.08 -20.58
C ASN A 30 -11.30 -10.57 -20.93
N SER A 31 -10.32 -11.26 -21.50
CA SER A 31 -10.41 -12.71 -21.70
C SER A 31 -10.34 -13.45 -20.36
N GLU A 32 -11.04 -14.59 -20.28
CA GLU A 32 -11.06 -15.44 -19.10
C GLU A 32 -9.65 -16.02 -18.85
N CYS A 33 -9.18 -15.86 -17.61
CA CYS A 33 -7.87 -16.33 -17.17
C CYS A 33 -7.97 -17.20 -15.90
N GLY A 34 -9.18 -17.56 -15.49
CA GLY A 34 -9.42 -18.36 -14.31
C GLY A 34 -10.87 -18.24 -13.85
N HIS A 35 -11.22 -19.02 -12.84
CA HIS A 35 -12.59 -19.00 -12.32
C HIS A 35 -12.92 -17.64 -11.68
N ASN A 36 -13.91 -16.94 -12.25
CA ASN A 36 -14.27 -15.56 -11.90
C ASN A 36 -13.12 -14.55 -12.10
N MET A 37 -12.20 -14.82 -13.03
CA MET A 37 -11.04 -13.97 -13.31
C MET A 37 -10.92 -13.65 -14.80
N VAL A 38 -10.51 -12.42 -15.09
CA VAL A 38 -10.21 -11.96 -16.45
C VAL A 38 -8.92 -11.15 -16.47
N TYR A 39 -8.25 -11.12 -17.62
CA TYR A 39 -7.11 -10.24 -17.82
C TYR A 39 -7.55 -8.78 -17.87
N LYS A 40 -6.96 -7.94 -17.02
CA LYS A 40 -7.15 -6.49 -17.02
C LYS A 40 -5.85 -5.81 -17.38
N THR A 41 -5.88 -4.92 -18.36
CA THR A 41 -4.72 -4.10 -18.74
C THR A 41 -4.37 -3.17 -17.59
N VAL A 42 -3.14 -3.27 -17.10
CA VAL A 42 -2.60 -2.40 -16.04
C VAL A 42 -1.68 -1.33 -16.61
N GLU A 43 -1.05 -1.61 -17.75
CA GLU A 43 -0.16 -0.68 -18.44
C GLU A 43 -0.21 -0.95 -19.94
N ARG A 44 -0.08 0.11 -20.73
CA ARG A 44 -0.05 0.06 -22.19
C ARG A 44 1.24 0.72 -22.66
N LEU A 45 2.07 -0.04 -23.34
CA LEU A 45 3.31 0.40 -23.94
C LEU A 45 3.07 0.63 -25.42
N ILE A 46 3.28 1.85 -25.88
CA ILE A 46 3.15 2.22 -27.29
C ILE A 46 4.55 2.53 -27.81
N TYR A 47 5.01 1.76 -28.77
CA TYR A 47 6.25 1.99 -29.49
C TYR A 47 5.91 2.52 -30.87
N THR A 48 6.27 3.78 -31.10
CA THR A 48 6.14 4.43 -32.41
C THR A 48 7.51 4.51 -33.06
N ASP A 49 7.67 3.84 -34.19
CA ASP A 49 8.73 4.07 -35.17
C ASP A 49 8.09 4.53 -36.49
N GLU A 50 8.85 5.11 -37.42
CA GLU A 50 8.36 5.69 -38.68
C GLU A 50 7.49 4.73 -39.51
N ILE A 51 7.63 3.42 -39.29
CA ILE A 51 6.95 2.35 -40.03
C ILE A 51 5.96 1.56 -39.16
N LEU A 52 6.16 1.52 -37.83
CA LEU A 52 5.46 0.59 -36.95
C LEU A 52 4.89 1.31 -35.72
N ASN A 53 3.57 1.17 -35.54
CA ASN A 53 2.90 1.47 -34.28
C ASN A 53 2.62 0.14 -33.57
N LEU A 54 3.57 -0.26 -32.72
CA LEU A 54 3.43 -1.47 -31.93
C LEU A 54 2.84 -1.11 -30.57
N GLU A 55 1.71 -1.70 -30.25
CA GLU A 55 1.10 -1.61 -28.93
C GLU A 55 1.32 -2.93 -28.18
N THR A 56 1.78 -2.85 -26.94
CA THR A 56 1.87 -4.01 -26.05
C THR A 56 1.20 -3.66 -24.74
N CYS A 57 0.20 -4.45 -24.34
CA CYS A 57 -0.42 -4.32 -23.03
C CYS A 57 0.26 -5.24 -22.02
N ILE A 58 0.57 -4.69 -20.84
CA ILE A 58 0.84 -5.50 -19.65
C ILE A 58 -0.52 -5.73 -18.99
N GLN A 59 -0.90 -6.98 -18.83
CA GLN A 59 -2.18 -7.37 -18.27
C GLN A 59 -1.99 -8.29 -17.09
N GLU A 60 -2.88 -8.19 -16.12
CA GLU A 60 -2.90 -9.03 -14.93
C GLU A 60 -4.23 -9.77 -14.83
N CYS A 61 -4.15 -11.06 -14.48
CA CYS A 61 -5.32 -11.88 -14.22
C CYS A 61 -5.92 -11.47 -12.87
N LYS A 62 -7.11 -10.85 -12.89
CA LYS A 62 -7.76 -10.27 -11.71
C LYS A 62 -9.21 -10.73 -11.61
N CYS A 63 -9.81 -10.59 -10.44
CA CYS A 63 -11.24 -10.84 -10.27
C CYS A 63 -12.07 -10.02 -11.28
N ILE A 64 -13.06 -10.68 -11.87
CA ILE A 64 -13.86 -10.15 -12.99
C ILE A 64 -14.57 -8.85 -12.62
N SER A 65 -15.16 -8.80 -11.43
CA SER A 65 -15.83 -7.63 -10.85
C SER A 65 -15.45 -7.46 -9.38
N ASP A 66 -15.89 -6.34 -8.81
CA ASP A 66 -15.81 -6.01 -7.39
C ASP A 66 -16.67 -6.93 -6.51
N GLU A 67 -17.67 -7.62 -7.06
CA GLU A 67 -18.43 -8.66 -6.35
C GLU A 67 -17.55 -9.82 -5.83
N TYR A 68 -16.36 -9.99 -6.41
CA TYR A 68 -15.41 -11.02 -6.04
C TYR A 68 -14.16 -10.44 -5.41
N VAL A 69 -13.63 -11.12 -4.39
CA VAL A 69 -12.38 -10.76 -3.73
C VAL A 69 -11.39 -11.91 -3.90
N GLN A 70 -10.15 -11.55 -4.21
CA GLN A 70 -9.07 -12.52 -4.35
C GLN A 70 -8.62 -12.98 -2.95
N THR A 71 -8.80 -14.26 -2.67
CA THR A 71 -8.35 -14.93 -1.44
C THR A 71 -7.56 -16.17 -1.85
N ASP A 72 -6.32 -16.30 -1.38
CA ASP A 72 -5.44 -17.43 -1.70
C ASP A 72 -5.35 -17.76 -3.20
N GLY A 73 -5.30 -16.72 -4.03
CA GLY A 73 -5.22 -16.83 -5.49
C GLY A 73 -6.55 -17.13 -6.21
N GLN A 74 -7.65 -17.32 -5.48
CA GLN A 74 -8.98 -17.58 -6.04
C GLN A 74 -9.92 -16.39 -5.86
N CYS A 75 -10.82 -16.15 -6.82
CA CYS A 75 -11.83 -15.10 -6.72
C CYS A 75 -13.16 -15.66 -6.19
N ILE A 76 -13.51 -15.26 -4.97
CA ILE A 76 -14.69 -15.73 -4.22
C ILE A 76 -15.66 -14.56 -4.05
N LYS A 77 -16.98 -14.81 -4.18
CA LYS A 77 -18.00 -13.78 -3.95
C LYS A 77 -17.92 -13.21 -2.54
N GLN A 78 -18.00 -11.88 -2.39
CA GLN A 78 -17.92 -11.18 -1.10
C GLN A 78 -18.86 -11.77 -0.03
N ASN A 79 -20.10 -12.10 -0.40
CA ASN A 79 -21.09 -12.63 0.55
C ASN A 79 -20.74 -14.03 1.10
N ASN A 80 -19.82 -14.74 0.45
CA ASN A 80 -19.34 -16.05 0.89
C ASN A 80 -18.07 -15.94 1.75
N ILE A 81 -17.47 -14.76 1.84
CA ILE A 81 -16.31 -14.54 2.69
C ILE A 81 -16.83 -14.51 4.13
N PRO A 82 -16.37 -15.43 5.01
CA PRO A 82 -16.69 -15.34 6.42
C PRO A 82 -16.30 -13.94 6.89
N VAL A 83 -17.27 -13.16 7.37
CA VAL A 83 -16.99 -11.82 7.91
C VAL A 83 -15.91 -12.02 8.96
N ARG A 84 -14.68 -11.57 8.66
CA ARG A 84 -13.54 -11.63 9.59
C ARG A 84 -14.03 -11.13 10.93
N ASN A 85 -13.81 -11.94 11.97
CA ASN A 85 -14.23 -11.62 13.32
C ASN A 85 -13.79 -10.19 13.65
N GLU A 86 -14.66 -9.43 14.28
CA GLU A 86 -14.44 -8.03 14.66
C GLU A 86 -13.07 -7.82 15.33
N THR A 87 -12.56 -8.84 16.03
CA THR A 87 -11.22 -8.91 16.61
C THR A 87 -10.07 -8.68 15.61
N GLU A 88 -10.15 -9.18 14.36
CA GLU A 88 -9.14 -8.92 13.33
C GLU A 88 -9.25 -7.49 12.82
N ARG A 89 -10.46 -6.95 12.66
CA ARG A 89 -10.64 -5.51 12.36
C ARG A 89 -10.06 -4.64 13.48
N ILE A 90 -10.29 -5.01 14.74
CA ILE A 90 -9.68 -4.30 15.88
C ILE A 90 -8.15 -4.39 15.78
N SER A 91 -7.58 -5.53 15.38
CA SER A 91 -6.13 -5.68 15.21
C SER A 91 -5.57 -4.87 14.04
N GLU A 92 -6.35 -4.67 12.97
CA GLU A 92 -6.02 -3.77 11.86
C GLU A 92 -6.16 -2.29 12.25
N ILE A 93 -7.09 -1.97 13.14
CA ILE A 93 -7.28 -0.63 13.73
C ILE A 93 -6.19 -0.33 14.77
N LEU A 94 -5.70 -1.36 15.48
CA LEU A 94 -4.76 -1.22 16.56
C LEU A 94 -3.37 -0.90 15.98
N PRO A 95 -2.75 0.21 16.40
CA PRO A 95 -1.51 0.61 15.78
C PRO A 95 -0.38 -0.39 16.07
N LYS A 96 0.40 -0.74 15.03
CA LYS A 96 1.56 -1.65 15.16
C LYS A 96 2.76 -1.06 15.91
N HIS A 97 2.66 0.21 16.31
CA HIS A 97 3.66 0.91 17.10
C HIS A 97 3.30 0.87 18.59
N CYS A 98 4.20 1.36 19.45
CA CYS A 98 3.97 1.44 20.89
C CYS A 98 3.57 0.08 21.52
N ALA A 99 4.17 -1.02 21.06
CA ALA A 99 3.89 -2.39 21.50
C ALA A 99 2.42 -2.84 21.29
N GLY A 100 1.76 -2.34 20.25
CA GLY A 100 0.38 -2.73 19.92
C GLY A 100 -0.67 -2.04 20.79
N ARG A 101 -0.33 -0.93 21.46
CA ARG A 101 -1.31 -0.07 22.16
C ARG A 101 -1.30 1.32 21.55
N LEU A 102 -2.26 2.14 21.95
CA LEU A 102 -2.16 3.58 21.74
C LEU A 102 -0.92 4.10 22.45
N CYS A 103 -0.21 5.00 21.79
CA CYS A 103 0.96 5.64 22.38
C CYS A 103 0.54 6.57 23.51
N ALA A 104 1.35 6.61 24.57
CA ALA A 104 1.17 7.58 25.63
C ALA A 104 1.58 8.98 25.14
N LEU A 105 1.03 10.01 25.77
CA LEU A 105 1.43 11.38 25.49
C LEU A 105 2.92 11.56 25.77
N ASP A 106 3.62 12.17 24.81
CA ASP A 106 5.05 12.40 24.75
C ASP A 106 5.92 11.13 24.64
N GLU A 107 5.31 9.97 24.39
CA GLU A 107 6.06 8.74 24.10
C GLU A 107 6.83 8.88 22.79
N GLU A 108 8.13 8.54 22.83
CA GLU A 108 9.00 8.52 21.66
C GLU A 108 9.16 7.11 21.09
N ILE A 109 9.13 7.01 19.77
CA ILE A 109 9.38 5.77 19.03
C ILE A 109 10.43 6.00 17.94
N SER A 110 11.05 4.91 17.49
CA SER A 110 11.96 4.89 16.34
C SER A 110 11.21 4.43 15.10
N ASP A 111 11.10 5.30 14.10
CA ASP A 111 10.51 5.02 12.80
C ASP A 111 11.61 4.96 11.73
N THR A 112 11.84 3.76 11.19
CA THR A 112 12.94 3.49 10.25
C THR A 112 12.68 4.01 8.83
N LEU A 113 11.47 4.51 8.54
CA LEU A 113 11.13 5.12 7.24
C LEU A 113 10.55 6.52 7.37
N CYS A 114 10.45 7.07 8.59
CA CYS A 114 9.86 8.37 8.88
C CYS A 114 8.41 8.54 8.35
N SER A 115 7.69 7.45 8.11
CA SER A 115 6.35 7.43 7.51
C SER A 115 5.21 7.74 8.48
N LEU A 116 5.48 7.74 9.79
CA LEU A 116 4.47 7.97 10.82
C LEU A 116 4.19 9.46 11.09
N THR A 117 4.97 10.40 10.54
CA THR A 117 4.79 11.84 10.85
C THR A 117 3.39 12.31 10.45
N GLY A 118 2.68 12.94 11.39
CA GLY A 118 1.29 13.39 11.21
C GLY A 118 0.24 12.30 11.37
N GLN A 119 0.61 11.02 11.46
CA GLN A 119 -0.34 9.94 11.73
C GLN A 119 -0.84 9.98 13.17
N LYS A 120 -2.09 9.56 13.36
CA LYS A 120 -2.73 9.47 14.68
C LYS A 120 -2.03 8.40 15.53
N CYS A 121 -1.56 8.81 16.71
CA CYS A 121 -0.92 7.92 17.69
C CYS A 121 -1.77 7.70 18.95
N GLY A 122 -2.82 8.51 19.12
CA GLY A 122 -3.80 8.39 20.20
C GLY A 122 -4.95 9.40 20.07
N THR A 123 -5.76 9.53 21.12
CA THR A 123 -6.87 10.48 21.13
C THR A 123 -6.36 11.91 21.16
N ASN A 124 -6.69 12.71 20.14
CA ASN A 124 -6.19 14.09 19.96
C ASN A 124 -4.65 14.19 19.91
N MET A 125 -3.98 13.12 19.51
CA MET A 125 -2.52 13.05 19.41
C MET A 125 -2.07 12.54 18.03
N VAL A 126 -0.98 13.11 17.54
CA VAL A 126 -0.31 12.72 16.30
C VAL A 126 1.19 12.61 16.52
N PHE A 127 1.86 11.80 15.71
CA PHE A 127 3.31 11.77 15.72
C PHE A 127 3.90 13.05 15.11
N LYS A 128 4.92 13.59 15.77
CA LYS A 128 5.81 14.60 15.20
C LYS A 128 7.24 14.09 15.23
N THR A 129 7.97 14.29 14.14
CA THR A 129 9.41 13.99 14.12
C THR A 129 10.14 15.00 15.01
N VAL A 130 10.83 14.50 16.04
CA VAL A 130 11.63 15.32 16.95
C VAL A 130 13.12 15.23 16.62
N ARG A 131 13.58 14.11 16.06
CA ARG A 131 14.96 13.93 15.58
C ARG A 131 14.96 13.05 14.34
N GLN A 132 15.92 13.30 13.44
CA GLN A 132 16.13 12.49 12.25
C GLN A 132 17.61 12.13 12.18
N SER A 133 17.91 10.86 11.95
CA SER A 133 19.25 10.34 11.75
C SER A 133 19.31 9.58 10.44
N LEU A 134 20.34 9.90 9.64
CA LEU A 134 20.63 9.17 8.42
C LEU A 134 21.51 7.98 8.82
N ARG A 135 20.92 6.78 8.94
CA ARG A 135 21.69 5.58 9.24
C ARG A 135 22.48 5.17 8.01
N MET A 136 23.80 5.20 8.20
CA MET A 136 24.90 4.54 7.48
C MET A 136 24.58 3.89 6.12
N ARG A 137 25.25 4.39 5.07
CA ARG A 137 25.26 3.82 3.72
C ARG A 137 25.90 2.43 3.71
N LEU A 138 25.11 1.37 3.70
CA LEU A 138 25.60 0.08 3.20
C LEU A 138 25.36 0.07 1.69
N GLY A 139 26.33 0.62 0.95
CA GLY A 139 26.19 0.89 -0.48
C GLY A 139 25.31 2.11 -0.76
N MET A 140 24.39 1.99 -1.71
CA MET A 140 23.54 3.11 -2.18
C MET A 140 22.23 3.26 -1.38
N LEU A 141 21.93 2.35 -0.44
CA LEU A 141 20.73 2.37 0.39
C LEU A 141 20.98 3.16 1.67
N SER A 142 20.50 4.41 1.71
CA SER A 142 20.41 5.19 2.94
C SER A 142 19.12 4.83 3.68
N SER A 143 19.24 4.34 4.92
CA SER A 143 18.07 4.17 5.80
C SER A 143 17.94 5.39 6.68
N THR A 144 16.84 6.12 6.55
CA THR A 144 16.57 7.30 7.39
C THR A 144 15.74 6.86 8.57
N VAL A 145 16.27 7.01 9.79
CA VAL A 145 15.53 6.74 11.02
C VAL A 145 15.07 8.06 11.63
N CYS A 146 13.77 8.22 11.84
CA CYS A 146 13.20 9.34 12.59
C CYS A 146 12.81 8.90 13.98
N ILE A 147 13.22 9.65 14.99
CA ILE A 147 12.63 9.58 16.32
C ILE A 147 11.38 10.45 16.29
N GLN A 148 10.25 9.83 16.57
CA GLN A 148 8.95 10.48 16.56
C GLN A 148 8.33 10.46 17.93
N GLN A 149 7.74 11.59 18.31
CA GLN A 149 7.05 11.76 19.58
C GLN A 149 5.55 11.84 19.33
N CYS A 150 4.75 11.11 20.13
CA CYS A 150 3.31 11.22 20.12
C CYS A 150 2.87 12.45 20.92
N THR A 151 2.33 13.47 20.27
CA THR A 151 2.06 14.79 20.87
C THR A 151 0.70 15.33 20.44
N CYS A 152 0.17 16.33 21.15
CA CYS A 152 -1.14 16.89 20.86
C CYS A 152 -1.24 17.42 19.42
N VAL A 153 -2.41 17.19 18.81
CA VAL A 153 -2.78 17.85 17.55
C VAL A 153 -2.88 19.36 17.76
N ASN A 154 -2.83 20.11 16.65
CA ASN A 154 -2.98 21.57 16.69
C ASN A 154 -4.33 21.96 17.34
N ASP A 155 -4.35 23.09 18.04
CA ASP A 155 -5.47 23.57 18.89
C ASP A 155 -5.73 22.77 20.19
N TYR A 156 -4.92 21.75 20.48
CA TYR A 156 -4.99 21.02 21.76
C TYR A 156 -3.73 21.30 22.59
N VAL A 157 -3.93 21.38 23.91
CA VAL A 157 -2.86 21.60 24.89
C VAL A 157 -2.77 20.42 25.84
N LYS A 158 -1.55 20.14 26.31
CA LYS A 158 -1.30 19.13 27.34
C LYS A 158 -1.84 19.63 28.67
N LYS A 159 -2.79 18.91 29.25
CA LYS A 159 -3.32 19.16 30.59
C LYS A 159 -3.64 17.81 31.25
N ASP A 160 -3.13 17.63 32.47
CA ASP A 160 -3.36 16.42 33.28
C ASP A 160 -3.03 15.10 32.55
N GLY A 161 -1.94 15.11 31.76
CA GLY A 161 -1.49 13.94 30.98
C GLY A 161 -2.31 13.64 29.73
N GLN A 162 -3.23 14.53 29.34
CA GLN A 162 -4.10 14.38 28.17
C GLN A 162 -4.05 15.61 27.25
N CYS A 163 -4.53 15.46 26.03
CA CYS A 163 -4.67 16.57 25.08
C CYS A 163 -6.11 17.10 25.10
N ILE A 164 -6.28 18.34 25.58
CA ILE A 164 -7.58 19.01 25.72
C ILE A 164 -7.65 20.18 24.76
N LYS A 165 -8.80 20.36 24.11
CA LYS A 165 -9.01 21.45 23.15
C LYS A 165 -8.91 22.79 23.87
N GLN A 166 -8.15 23.72 23.33
CA GLN A 166 -8.08 25.06 23.87
C GLN A 166 -9.39 25.79 23.56
N ASP A 167 -10.14 26.16 24.59
CA ASP A 167 -11.27 27.06 24.41
C ASP A 167 -10.73 28.40 23.93
N ARG A 168 -11.00 28.73 22.67
CA ARG A 168 -10.76 30.08 22.16
C ARG A 168 -11.74 30.98 22.90
N VAL A 169 -11.24 31.69 23.92
CA VAL A 169 -11.98 32.80 24.52
C VAL A 169 -12.31 33.75 23.36
N PRO A 170 -13.60 34.03 23.09
CA PRO A 170 -13.96 35.06 22.12
C PRO A 170 -13.34 36.37 22.59
N ILE A 171 -12.52 36.99 21.74
CA ILE A 171 -12.07 38.37 21.93
C ILE A 171 -13.29 39.28 21.72
#